data_AF-A0A8J7GSQ6-F1
#
_entry.id   AF-A0A8J7GSQ6-F1
#
_cell.length_a   1.000
_cell.length_b   1.000
_cell.length_c   1.000
_cell.angle_alpha   90.00
_cell.angle_beta   90.00
_cell.angle_gamma   90.00
#
_symmetry.space_group_name_H-M   'P 1'
#
loop_
_entity.id
_entity.type
_entity.pdbx_description
1 polymer ?
#
loop_
_entity_poly.entity_id
_entity_poly.type
_entity_poly.pdbx_seq_one_letter_code
_entity_poly.pdbx_strand_id
1 'polypeptide(L)'
;SDPVSRRKFDLFNKAFAHLFPIDIVRYAILVHAAAAIVLIHAILIHMYMAFWVRGSIKGMIEGKVSAKWARKHHPRWARQVLNEEEEKK
;
A
#
# COMPACT_ATOMS: atom_id res chain seq x y z
N SER A 1 38.31 -3.45 10.17
CA SER A 1 37.39 -4.58 9.87
C SER A 1 37.27 -5.39 11.15
N ASP A 2 36.25 -5.09 11.95
CA ASP A 2 36.26 -5.46 13.37
C ASP A 2 35.84 -6.93 13.61
N PRO A 3 36.61 -7.69 14.41
CA PRO A 3 36.34 -9.11 14.68
C PRO A 3 35.12 -9.35 15.58
N VAL A 4 34.56 -8.29 16.18
CA VAL A 4 33.39 -8.37 17.07
C VAL A 4 32.08 -8.41 16.27
N SER A 5 31.99 -7.68 15.15
CA SER A 5 30.78 -7.66 14.32
C SER A 5 30.56 -8.98 13.57
N ARG A 6 31.65 -9.62 13.09
CA ARG A 6 31.58 -10.96 12.48
C ARG A 6 31.07 -12.02 13.43
N ARG A 7 31.53 -12.04 14.69
CA ARG A 7 31.08 -13.01 15.70
C ARG A 7 29.59 -12.92 16.00
N LYS A 8 29.03 -11.70 16.07
CA LYS A 8 27.59 -11.52 16.31
C LYS A 8 26.75 -12.01 15.12
N PHE A 9 27.22 -11.78 13.90
CA PHE A 9 26.57 -12.27 12.68
C PHE A 9 26.62 -13.80 12.59
N ASP A 10 27.77 -14.41 12.92
CA ASP A 10 27.94 -15.87 12.91
C ASP A 10 27.07 -16.58 13.97
N LEU A 11 26.91 -15.97 15.16
CA LEU A 11 26.02 -16.46 16.21
C LEU A 11 24.55 -16.40 15.77
N PHE A 12 24.14 -15.29 15.14
CA PHE A 12 22.79 -15.13 14.60
C PHE A 12 22.49 -16.18 13.53
N ASN A 13 23.39 -16.35 12.55
CA ASN A 13 23.23 -17.37 11.53
C ASN A 13 23.19 -18.78 12.13
N LYS A 14 24.04 -19.12 13.10
CA LYS A 14 23.96 -20.44 13.76
C LYS A 14 22.63 -20.68 14.48
N ALA A 15 22.09 -19.65 15.14
CA ALA A 15 20.84 -19.77 15.89
C ALA A 15 19.60 -19.88 14.97
N PHE A 16 19.60 -19.18 13.82
CA PHE A 16 18.41 -19.07 12.97
C PHE A 16 18.50 -19.85 11.64
N ALA A 17 19.69 -20.18 11.13
CA ALA A 17 19.83 -20.87 9.84
C ALA A 17 19.38 -22.34 9.89
N HIS A 18 19.38 -22.98 11.07
CA HIS A 18 18.86 -24.35 11.21
C HIS A 18 17.33 -24.41 11.32
N LEU A 19 16.65 -23.30 11.60
CA LEU A 19 15.19 -23.26 11.73
C LEU A 19 14.48 -23.23 10.38
N PHE A 20 15.18 -22.88 9.29
CA PHE A 20 14.62 -22.78 7.97
C PHE A 20 15.43 -23.64 6.98
N PRO A 21 14.83 -24.72 6.43
CA PRO A 21 15.42 -25.48 5.35
C PRO A 21 15.83 -24.55 4.20
N ILE A 22 17.02 -24.78 3.62
CA ILE A 22 17.58 -23.99 2.52
C ILE A 22 16.58 -23.85 1.36
N ASP A 23 15.79 -24.88 1.08
CA ASP A 23 14.80 -24.86 0.01
C ASP A 23 13.71 -23.81 0.25
N ILE A 24 13.23 -23.66 1.49
CA ILE A 24 12.19 -22.67 1.85
C ILE A 24 12.74 -21.25 1.67
N VAL A 25 13.98 -21.00 2.08
CA VAL A 25 14.61 -19.67 1.93
C VAL A 25 14.72 -19.27 0.45
N ARG A 26 15.05 -20.22 -0.43
CA ARG A 26 15.13 -19.98 -1.88
C ARG A 26 13.76 -19.61 -2.46
N TYR A 27 12.71 -20.37 -2.13
CA TYR A 27 11.35 -20.03 -2.56
C TYR A 27 10.85 -18.72 -1.96
N ALA A 28 11.16 -18.44 -0.69
CA ALA A 28 10.78 -17.21 -0.02
C ALA A 28 11.39 -15.99 -0.70
N ILE A 29 12.67 -16.04 -1.08
CA ILE A 29 13.33 -14.93 -1.81
C ILE A 29 12.70 -14.74 -3.20
N LEU A 30 12.42 -15.83 -3.93
CA LEU A 30 11.76 -15.76 -5.24
C LEU A 30 10.36 -15.13 -5.16
N VAL A 31 9.55 -15.59 -4.21
CA VAL A 31 8.20 -15.05 -3.97
C VAL A 31 8.27 -13.61 -3.48
N HIS A 32 9.22 -13.28 -2.60
CA HIS A 32 9.40 -11.92 -2.10
C HIS A 32 9.78 -10.95 -3.23
N ALA A 33 10.71 -11.35 -4.11
CA ALA A 33 11.08 -10.55 -5.27
C ALA A 33 9.89 -10.33 -6.21
N ALA A 34 9.11 -11.38 -6.49
CA ALA A 34 7.89 -11.26 -7.30
C ALA A 34 6.85 -10.34 -6.65
N ALA A 35 6.60 -10.50 -5.35
CA ALA A 35 5.66 -9.67 -4.60
C ALA A 35 6.11 -8.21 -4.55
N ALA A 36 7.41 -7.95 -4.41
CA ALA A 36 7.97 -6.60 -4.47
C ALA A 36 7.70 -5.95 -5.84
N ILE A 37 7.88 -6.68 -6.94
CA ILE A 37 7.59 -6.17 -8.30
C ILE A 37 6.10 -5.83 -8.44
N VAL A 38 5.21 -6.72 -7.99
CA VAL A 38 3.76 -6.51 -8.04
C VAL A 38 3.36 -5.29 -7.21
N LEU A 39 3.91 -5.16 -5.99
CA LEU A 39 3.62 -4.05 -5.11
C LEU A 39 4.07 -2.71 -5.70
N ILE A 40 5.27 -2.67 -6.30
CA ILE A 40 5.78 -1.47 -6.98
C ILE A 40 4.82 -1.07 -8.12
N HIS A 41 4.42 -2.02 -8.98
CA HIS A 41 3.48 -1.74 -10.06
C HIS A 41 2.11 -1.29 -9.54
N ALA A 42 1.60 -1.91 -8.48
CA ALA A 42 0.34 -1.53 -7.85
C ALA A 42 0.39 -0.08 -7.32
N ILE A 43 1.49 0.33 -6.68
CA ILE A 43 1.69 1.69 -6.20
C ILE A 43 1.77 2.69 -7.37
N LEU A 44 2.49 2.35 -8.44
CA LEU A 44 2.57 3.21 -9.63
C LEU A 44 1.18 3.41 -10.27
N ILE A 45 0.42 2.35 -10.44
CA ILE A 45 -0.96 2.42 -10.95
C ILE A 45 -1.84 3.24 -10.00
N HIS A 46 -1.70 3.03 -8.69
CA HIS A 46 -2.47 3.78 -7.69
C HIS A 46 -2.19 5.29 -7.76
N MET A 47 -0.92 5.68 -7.84
CA MET A 47 -0.52 7.08 -8.02
C MET A 47 -1.03 7.67 -9.34
N TYR A 48 -0.95 6.90 -10.43
CA TYR A 48 -1.49 7.32 -11.72
C TYR A 48 -3.00 7.57 -11.66
N MET A 49 -3.76 6.66 -11.04
CA MET A 49 -5.21 6.80 -10.87
C MET A 49 -5.56 8.00 -9.98
N ALA A 50 -4.80 8.22 -8.90
CA ALA A 50 -4.98 9.38 -8.03
C ALA A 50 -4.73 10.70 -8.77
N PHE A 51 -3.75 10.73 -9.68
CA PHE A 51 -3.44 11.90 -10.50
C PHE A 51 -4.44 12.12 -11.64
N TRP A 52 -4.89 11.04 -12.29
CA TRP A 52 -5.82 11.10 -13.43
C TRP A 52 -7.20 11.62 -13.02
N VAL A 53 -7.68 11.23 -11.84
CA VAL A 53 -8.94 11.72 -11.29
C VAL A 53 -8.73 13.10 -10.66
N ARG A 54 -8.83 14.15 -11.49
CA ARG A 54 -8.78 15.55 -11.05
C ARG A 54 -9.78 15.79 -9.90
N GLY A 55 -9.27 15.97 -8.68
CA GLY A 55 -10.06 16.15 -7.46
C GLY A 55 -9.90 15.07 -6.39
N SER A 56 -9.39 13.88 -6.72
CA SER A 56 -9.12 12.82 -5.74
C SER A 56 -8.01 13.19 -4.75
N ILE A 57 -6.93 13.82 -5.23
CA ILE A 57 -5.85 14.31 -4.37
C ILE A 57 -6.36 15.40 -3.41
N LYS A 58 -7.20 16.32 -3.89
CA LYS A 58 -7.81 17.36 -3.06
C LYS A 58 -8.77 16.76 -2.02
N GLY A 59 -9.54 15.72 -2.39
CA GLY A 59 -10.36 14.97 -1.45
C GLY A 59 -9.55 14.24 -0.37
N MET A 60 -8.36 13.73 -0.71
CA MET A 60 -7.48 13.03 0.24
C MET A 60 -6.73 13.97 1.19
N ILE A 61 -6.35 15.17 0.72
CA ILE A 61 -5.58 16.16 1.50
C ILE A 61 -6.50 17.10 2.30
N GLU A 62 -7.58 17.62 1.70
CA GLU A 62 -8.49 18.57 2.36
C GLU A 62 -9.72 17.90 2.98
N GLY A 63 -9.94 16.60 2.75
CA GLY A 63 -11.11 15.86 3.24
C GLY A 63 -12.45 16.28 2.60
N LYS A 64 -12.43 17.22 1.65
CA LYS A 64 -13.63 17.77 1.00
C LYS A 64 -13.57 17.54 -0.51
N VAL A 65 -14.48 16.72 -1.02
CA VAL A 65 -14.67 16.53 -2.47
C VAL A 65 -15.73 17.49 -3.00
N SER A 66 -15.51 18.08 -4.18
CA SER A 66 -16.52 18.94 -4.78
C SER A 66 -17.79 18.15 -5.10
N ALA A 67 -18.97 18.71 -4.84
CA ALA A 67 -20.25 18.07 -5.13
C ALA A 67 -20.41 17.69 -6.62
N LYS A 68 -19.76 18.43 -7.52
CA LYS A 68 -19.72 18.12 -8.96
C LYS A 68 -18.88 16.88 -9.29
N TRP A 69 -17.80 16.64 -8.55
CA TRP A 69 -16.98 15.43 -8.65
C TRP A 69 -17.72 14.21 -8.08
N ALA A 70 -18.34 14.36 -6.92
CA ALA A 70 -19.13 13.31 -6.28
C ALA A 70 -20.26 12.83 -7.21
N ARG A 71 -20.98 13.75 -7.85
CA ARG A 71 -22.03 13.41 -8.84
C ARG A 71 -21.49 12.71 -10.09
N LYS A 72 -20.26 12.99 -10.53
CA LYS A 72 -19.68 12.45 -11.77
C LYS A 72 -18.99 11.09 -11.57
N HIS A 73 -18.34 10.88 -10.44
CA HIS A 73 -17.59 9.64 -10.15
C HIS A 73 -18.29 8.71 -9.16
N HIS A 74 -19.12 9.23 -8.25
CA HIS A 74 -19.88 8.43 -7.27
C HIS A 74 -21.34 8.90 -7.14
N PRO A 75 -22.15 8.80 -8.21
CA PRO A 75 -23.51 9.34 -8.25
C PRO A 75 -24.44 8.76 -7.18
N ARG A 76 -24.23 7.50 -6.75
CA ARG A 76 -25.01 6.88 -5.67
C ARG A 76 -24.71 7.49 -4.31
N TRP A 77 -23.43 7.61 -3.96
CA TRP A 77 -22.99 8.21 -2.70
C TRP A 77 -23.38 9.70 -2.62
N ALA A 78 -23.23 10.44 -3.72
CA ALA A 78 -23.64 11.85 -3.77
C ALA A 78 -25.13 12.06 -3.48
N ARG A 79 -26.01 11.14 -3.92
CA ARG A 79 -27.44 11.19 -3.61
C ARG A 79 -27.74 10.87 -2.15
N GLN A 80 -27.03 9.90 -1.57
CA GLN A 80 -27.19 9.55 -0.15
C GLN A 80 -26.82 10.71 0.77
N VAL A 81 -25.67 11.34 0.54
CA VAL A 81 -25.20 12.46 1.37
C VAL A 81 -26.15 13.67 1.30
N LEU A 82 -26.67 14.00 0.11
CA LEU A 82 -27.61 15.11 -0.06
C LEU A 82 -28.95 14.83 0.63
N ASN A 83 -29.47 13.61 0.53
CA ASN A 83 -30.70 13.21 1.21
C ASN A 83 -30.54 13.22 2.74
N GLU A 84 -29.39 12.76 3.27
CA GLU A 84 -29.08 12.82 4.71
C GLU A 84 -28.97 14.27 5.23
N GLU A 85 -28.46 15.20 4.41
CA GLU A 85 -28.43 16.63 4.76
C GLU A 85 -29.83 17.27 4.79
N GLU A 86 -30.75 16.82 3.94
CA GLU A 86 -32.15 17.29 3.94
C GLU A 86 -32.95 16.74 5.13
N GLU A 87 -32.75 15.47 5.51
CA GLU A 87 -33.43 14.88 6.69
C GLU A 87 -32.94 15.45 8.03
N LYS A 88 -31.70 15.95 8.09
CA LYS A 88 -31.15 16.59 9.30
C LYS A 88 -31.52 18.06 9.47
N LYS A 89 -32.19 18.67 8.49
CA LYS A 89 -32.53 20.09 8.46
C LYS A 89 -33.93 20.34 9.01
#